data_AF-A0A8J2WV18-F1
#
_entry.id   AF-A0A8J2WV18-F1
#
_cell.length_a   1.000
_cell.length_b   1.000
_cell.length_c   1.000
_cell.angle_alpha   90.00
_cell.angle_beta   90.00
_cell.angle_gamma   90.00
#
_symmetry.space_group_name_H-M   'P 1'
#
loop_
_entity.id
_entity.type
_entity.pdbx_description
1 polymer ?
#
loop_
_entity_poly.entity_id
_entity_poly.type
_entity_poly.pdbx_seq_one_letter_code
_entity_poly.pdbx_strand_id
1 'polypeptide(L)'
;MKRENEAVNEASAHLEEPKKKRKPRAKKLNKLSKEEVRKNHVSSEKKRREMVRTIYDDLVNVIPDLQPSENRSEMVIYLKTINHLNWLYRSNMKLRRQLEKKYQEEGKTDYKIPENLIWELKPHGSGENDPKHQ
;
A
#
# COMPACT_ATOMS: atom_id res chain seq x y z
N MET A 1 -60.31 -16.32 -33.59
CA MET A 1 -60.89 -15.34 -32.67
C MET A 1 -60.49 -15.72 -31.24
N LYS A 2 -60.07 -14.73 -30.43
CA LYS A 2 -60.17 -14.60 -28.94
C LYS A 2 -59.79 -15.84 -28.08
N ARG A 3 -58.62 -15.86 -27.42
CA ARG A 3 -58.33 -15.49 -26.01
C ARG A 3 -59.34 -16.05 -24.99
N GLU A 4 -58.81 -16.79 -24.01
CA GLU A 4 -59.00 -16.71 -22.54
C GLU A 4 -58.32 -17.97 -21.93
N ASN A 5 -57.22 -17.84 -21.17
CA ASN A 5 -57.17 -17.64 -19.71
C ASN A 5 -57.84 -18.82 -18.97
N GLU A 6 -57.32 -19.46 -17.92
CA GLU A 6 -56.20 -19.31 -17.01
C GLU A 6 -56.35 -20.48 -16.00
N ALA A 7 -55.36 -20.69 -15.15
CA ALA A 7 -55.54 -21.17 -13.78
C ALA A 7 -55.50 -22.70 -13.51
N VAL A 8 -54.36 -23.08 -12.89
CA VAL A 8 -54.17 -24.01 -11.74
C VAL A 8 -54.54 -25.50 -11.93
N ASN A 9 -53.79 -26.49 -11.43
CA ASN A 9 -53.01 -26.52 -10.20
C ASN A 9 -52.11 -27.79 -10.19
N GLU A 10 -50.99 -27.72 -9.47
CA GLU A 10 -50.37 -28.81 -8.68
C GLU A 10 -50.12 -30.18 -9.36
N ALA A 11 -48.94 -30.79 -9.37
CA ALA A 11 -47.82 -30.68 -8.46
C ALA A 11 -46.56 -31.19 -9.19
N SER A 12 -45.70 -30.26 -9.59
CA SER A 12 -44.33 -30.61 -9.92
C SER A 12 -43.60 -30.81 -8.59
N ALA A 13 -43.35 -32.08 -8.25
CA ALA A 13 -42.63 -32.51 -7.07
C ALA A 13 -41.22 -31.92 -7.10
N HIS A 14 -41.08 -30.70 -6.58
CA HIS A 14 -39.80 -30.10 -6.28
C HIS A 14 -39.24 -30.86 -5.07
N LEU A 15 -38.22 -31.66 -5.32
CA LEU A 15 -37.42 -32.33 -4.31
C LEU A 15 -36.81 -31.26 -3.39
N GLU A 16 -37.51 -30.94 -2.31
CA GLU A 16 -37.00 -30.17 -1.18
C GLU A 16 -35.86 -30.97 -0.56
N GLU A 17 -34.63 -30.73 -1.00
CA GLU A 17 -33.46 -31.20 -0.30
C GLU A 17 -33.47 -30.65 1.13
N PRO A 18 -33.24 -31.48 2.16
CA PRO A 18 -33.28 -31.02 3.54
C PRO A 18 -32.18 -29.98 3.74
N LYS A 19 -32.57 -28.71 3.91
CA LYS A 19 -31.67 -27.62 4.30
C LYS A 19 -30.93 -28.03 5.57
N LYS A 20 -29.68 -28.47 5.42
CA LYS A 20 -28.80 -28.86 6.52
C LYS A 20 -28.76 -27.69 7.51
N LYS A 21 -29.40 -27.85 8.67
CA LYS A 21 -29.34 -26.86 9.77
C LYS A 21 -27.87 -26.61 10.07
N ARG A 22 -27.37 -25.40 9.77
CA ARG A 22 -25.98 -25.02 10.05
C ARG A 22 -25.80 -25.11 11.56
N LYS A 23 -24.98 -26.06 12.02
CA LYS A 23 -24.63 -26.19 13.44
C LYS A 23 -24.16 -24.82 13.93
N PRO A 24 -24.63 -24.34 15.10
CA PRO A 24 -24.13 -23.08 15.65
C PRO A 24 -22.62 -23.19 15.77
N ARG A 25 -21.89 -22.19 15.25
CA ARG A 25 -20.44 -22.15 15.29
C ARG A 25 -20.02 -22.34 16.74
N ALA A 26 -19.41 -23.48 17.06
CA ALA A 26 -18.92 -23.75 18.40
C ALA A 26 -18.10 -22.53 18.84
N LYS A 27 -18.49 -21.92 19.96
CA LYS A 27 -17.75 -20.79 20.54
C LYS A 27 -16.31 -21.26 20.63
N LYS A 28 -15.40 -20.58 19.92
CA LYS A 28 -13.97 -20.90 19.98
C LYS A 28 -13.58 -20.78 21.46
N LEU A 29 -13.47 -21.92 22.15
CA LEU A 29 -12.83 -21.97 23.45
C LEU A 29 -11.48 -21.32 23.24
N ASN A 30 -11.19 -20.24 23.98
CA ASN A 30 -9.89 -19.61 23.93
C ASN A 30 -8.88 -20.70 24.28
N LYS A 31 -8.11 -21.14 23.27
CA LYS A 31 -7.12 -22.22 23.42
C LYS A 31 -5.93 -21.80 24.29
N LEU A 32 -5.89 -20.52 24.66
CA LEU A 32 -4.83 -19.89 25.41
C LEU A 32 -5.37 -19.48 26.78
N SER A 33 -4.68 -19.88 27.83
CA SER A 33 -4.83 -19.37 29.19
C SER A 33 -4.61 -17.85 29.21
N LYS A 34 -5.18 -17.17 30.21
CA LYS A 34 -4.92 -15.73 30.46
C LYS A 34 -3.43 -15.44 30.54
N GLU A 35 -2.66 -16.37 31.12
CA GLU A 35 -1.21 -16.23 31.22
C GLU A 35 -0.50 -16.34 29.86
N GLU A 36 -0.94 -17.27 29.01
CA GLU A 36 -0.41 -17.46 27.66
C GLU A 36 -0.73 -16.27 26.76
N VAL A 37 -1.94 -15.71 26.86
CA VAL A 37 -2.32 -14.47 26.18
C VAL A 37 -1.42 -13.32 26.61
N ARG A 38 -1.14 -13.18 27.92
CA ARG A 38 -0.24 -12.15 28.43
C ARG A 38 1.18 -12.32 27.90
N LYS A 39 1.71 -13.55 27.91
CA LYS A 39 3.05 -13.87 27.37
C LYS A 39 3.14 -13.54 25.87
N ASN A 40 2.13 -13.96 25.09
CA ASN A 40 2.06 -13.70 23.66
C ASN A 40 1.93 -12.21 23.32
N HIS A 41 1.17 -11.45 24.11
CA HIS A 41 1.05 -10.01 23.92
C HIS A 41 2.39 -9.31 24.11
N VAL A 42 3.11 -9.61 25.20
CA VAL A 42 4.43 -9.04 25.48
C VAL A 42 5.44 -9.44 24.41
N SER A 43 5.45 -10.70 23.96
CA SER A 43 6.36 -11.15 22.91
C SER A 43 6.07 -10.48 21.56
N SER A 44 4.79 -10.38 21.18
CA SER A 44 4.37 -9.75 19.93
C SER A 44 4.72 -8.26 19.91
N GLU A 45 4.51 -7.56 21.03
CA GLU A 45 4.85 -6.14 21.15
C GLU A 45 6.37 -5.93 21.17
N LYS A 46 7.13 -6.80 21.82
CA LYS A 46 8.60 -6.78 21.76
C LYS A 46 9.09 -6.91 20.32
N LYS A 47 8.59 -7.91 19.59
CA LYS A 47 8.92 -8.13 18.17
C LYS A 47 8.52 -6.94 17.30
N ARG A 48 7.34 -6.37 17.52
CA ARG A 48 6.89 -5.16 16.80
C ARG A 48 7.85 -4.00 17.02
N ARG A 49 8.27 -3.75 18.26
CA ARG A 49 9.24 -2.68 18.59
C ARG A 49 10.62 -2.95 18.02
N GLU A 50 11.07 -4.20 18.01
CA GLU A 50 12.33 -4.57 17.36
C GLU A 50 12.30 -4.29 15.86
N MET A 51 11.23 -4.68 15.18
CA MET A 51 11.03 -4.37 13.75
C MET A 51 11.04 -2.86 13.48
N VAL A 52 10.33 -2.08 14.29
CA VAL A 52 10.33 -0.61 14.16
C VAL A 52 11.73 -0.04 14.32
N ARG A 53 12.53 -0.54 15.27
CA ARG A 53 13.93 -0.10 15.45
C ARG A 53 14.79 -0.42 14.23
N THR A 54 14.66 -1.64 13.68
CA THR A 54 15.38 -2.02 12.47
C THR A 54 15.05 -1.09 11.30
N ILE A 55 13.79 -0.71 11.12
CA ILE A 55 13.39 0.24 10.07
C ILE A 55 14.09 1.60 10.25
N TYR A 56 14.20 2.11 11.49
CA TYR A 56 14.93 3.35 11.74
C TYR A 56 16.44 3.22 11.55
N ASP A 57 17.03 2.07 11.94
CA ASP A 57 18.44 1.78 11.69
C ASP A 57 18.73 1.76 10.19
N ASP A 58 17.85 1.17 9.38
CA ASP A 58 17.94 1.15 7.91
C ASP A 58 17.83 2.57 7.32
N LEU A 59 16.93 3.41 7.82
CA LEU A 59 16.80 4.80 7.38
C LEU A 59 18.09 5.59 7.65
N VAL A 60 18.69 5.42 8.83
CA VAL A 60 19.95 6.07 9.20
C VAL A 60 21.10 5.63 8.29
N ASN A 61 21.13 4.37 7.86
CA ASN A 61 22.14 3.87 6.94
C ASN A 61 22.01 4.44 5.52
N VAL A 62 20.78 4.73 5.07
CA VAL A 62 20.52 5.22 3.71
C VAL A 62 20.79 6.72 3.58
N ILE A 63 20.54 7.50 4.64
CA ILE A 63 20.58 8.96 4.58
C ILE A 63 21.98 9.45 5.00
N PRO A 64 22.75 10.08 4.11
CA PRO A 64 24.13 10.48 4.40
C PRO A 64 24.28 11.45 5.58
N ASP A 65 23.27 12.28 5.81
CA ASP A 65 23.29 13.32 6.85
C ASP A 65 22.91 12.78 8.24
N LEU A 66 22.48 11.51 8.35
CA LEU A 66 22.15 10.87 9.62
C LEU A 66 23.36 10.11 10.18
N GLN A 67 23.58 10.26 11.48
CA GLN A 67 24.62 9.52 12.19
C GLN A 67 24.02 8.29 12.91
N PRO A 68 24.79 7.21 13.11
CA PRO A 68 24.34 6.02 13.86
C PRO A 68 23.81 6.33 15.27
N SER A 69 24.30 7.41 15.89
CA SER A 69 23.84 7.89 17.21
C SER A 69 22.44 8.52 17.20
N GLU A 70 21.92 8.89 16.02
CA GLU A 70 20.63 9.56 15.86
C GLU A 70 19.47 8.59 15.59
N ASN A 71 19.73 7.28 15.56
CA ASN A 71 18.75 6.23 15.24
C ASN A 71 17.56 6.13 16.21
N ARG A 72 17.58 6.83 17.34
CA ARG A 72 16.47 6.89 18.31
C ARG A 72 15.70 8.21 18.31
N SER A 73 16.12 9.18 17.52
CA SER A 73 15.50 10.51 17.47
C SER A 73 14.55 10.59 16.28
N GLU A 74 13.31 10.09 16.42
CA GLU A 74 12.32 10.03 15.32
C GLU A 74 12.17 11.36 14.57
N MET A 75 12.05 12.47 15.29
CA MET A 75 11.91 13.80 14.70
C MET A 75 13.12 14.21 13.86
N VAL A 76 14.33 13.91 14.34
CA VAL A 76 15.58 14.23 13.64
C VAL A 76 15.71 13.37 12.38
N ILE A 77 15.37 12.08 12.49
CA ILE A 77 15.34 11.16 11.36
C ILE A 77 14.40 11.72 10.29
N TYR A 78 13.14 11.99 10.62
CA TYR A 78 12.17 12.50 9.64
C TYR A 78 12.59 13.82 9.00
N LEU A 79 13.08 14.78 9.79
CA LEU A 79 13.49 16.08 9.27
C LEU A 79 14.66 15.94 8.28
N LYS A 80 15.69 15.17 8.64
CA LYS A 80 16.85 14.93 7.76
C LYS A 80 16.46 14.12 6.53
N THR A 81 15.58 13.12 6.66
CA THR A 81 15.02 12.37 5.52
C THR A 81 14.33 13.30 4.53
N ILE A 82 13.44 14.18 5.00
CA ILE A 82 12.69 15.11 4.15
C ILE A 82 13.66 16.08 3.46
N ASN A 83 14.65 16.60 4.18
CA ASN A 83 15.67 17.48 3.61
C ASN A 83 16.47 16.78 2.51
N HIS A 84 16.88 15.53 2.74
CA HIS A 84 17.60 14.74 1.76
C HIS A 84 16.76 14.45 0.52
N LEU A 85 15.48 14.09 0.69
CA LEU A 85 14.54 13.92 -0.42
C LEU A 85 14.41 15.21 -1.25
N ASN A 86 14.18 16.35 -0.60
CA ASN A 86 14.10 17.64 -1.27
C ASN A 86 15.36 17.97 -2.08
N TRP A 87 16.55 17.67 -1.50
CA TRP A 87 17.82 17.83 -2.20
C TRP A 87 17.94 16.91 -3.42
N LEU A 88 17.52 15.64 -3.30
CA LEU A 88 17.50 14.66 -4.39
C LEU A 88 16.61 15.14 -5.55
N TYR A 89 15.39 15.60 -5.27
CA TYR A 89 14.49 16.13 -6.29
C TYR A 89 15.09 17.33 -7.01
N ARG A 90 15.63 18.31 -6.25
CA ARG A 90 16.27 19.50 -6.84
C ARG A 90 17.50 19.15 -7.68
N SER A 91 18.31 18.21 -7.20
CA SER A 91 19.51 17.75 -7.91
C SER A 91 19.15 17.01 -9.19
N ASN A 92 18.15 16.14 -9.16
CA ASN A 92 17.62 15.46 -10.35
C ASN A 92 17.11 16.47 -11.39
N MET A 93 16.32 17.48 -10.99
CA MET A 93 15.88 18.55 -11.90
C MET A 93 17.06 19.27 -12.55
N LYS A 94 18.07 19.64 -11.76
CA LYS A 94 19.25 20.34 -12.25
C LYS A 94 20.01 19.48 -13.27
N LEU A 95 20.22 18.20 -12.97
CA LEU A 95 20.91 17.26 -13.87
C LEU A 95 20.14 17.06 -15.17
N ARG A 96 18.81 16.93 -15.10
CA ARG A 96 17.93 16.84 -16.28
C ARG A 96 18.04 18.06 -17.17
N ARG A 97 18.03 19.26 -16.60
CA ARG A 97 18.22 20.52 -17.34
C ARG A 97 19.61 20.62 -17.97
N GLN A 98 20.65 20.18 -17.28
CA GLN A 98 22.00 20.14 -17.83
C GLN A 98 22.11 19.14 -18.99
N LEU A 99 21.46 18.00 -18.85
CA LEU A 99 21.40 16.98 -19.89
C LEU A 99 20.74 17.54 -21.15
N GLU A 100 19.56 18.14 -21.01
CA GLU A 100 18.84 18.80 -22.12
C GLU A 100 19.69 19.86 -22.82
N LYS A 101 20.34 20.75 -22.05
CA LYS A 101 21.24 21.78 -22.60
C LYS A 101 22.38 21.16 -23.41
N LYS A 102 23.00 20.10 -22.90
CA LYS A 102 24.10 19.42 -23.58
C LYS A 102 23.65 18.78 -24.90
N TYR A 103 22.48 18.14 -24.92
CA TYR A 103 21.94 17.57 -26.16
C TYR A 103 21.55 18.63 -27.18
N GLN A 104 21.06 19.79 -26.73
CA GLN A 104 20.81 20.95 -27.61
C GLN A 104 22.12 21.50 -28.22
N GLU A 105 23.18 21.62 -27.42
CA GLU A 105 24.51 22.04 -27.90
C GLU A 105 25.11 21.05 -28.90
N GLU A 106 24.84 19.75 -28.75
CA GLU A 106 25.23 18.70 -29.70
C GLU A 106 24.34 18.64 -30.97
N GLY A 107 23.37 19.55 -31.13
CA GLY A 107 22.46 19.59 -32.29
C GLY A 107 21.41 18.48 -32.31
N LYS A 108 21.25 17.72 -31.21
CA LYS A 108 20.27 16.63 -31.07
C LYS A 108 18.99 17.17 -30.44
N THR A 109 18.18 17.85 -31.24
CA THR A 109 16.93 18.50 -30.78
C THR A 109 15.79 17.52 -30.49
N ASP A 110 15.91 16.26 -30.91
CA ASP A 110 14.89 15.21 -30.71
C ASP A 110 15.10 14.40 -29.41
N TYR A 111 16.08 14.77 -28.59
CA TYR A 111 16.35 14.03 -27.37
C TYR A 111 15.29 14.29 -26.29
N LYS A 112 14.51 13.26 -25.95
CA LYS A 112 13.55 13.27 -24.85
C LYS A 112 14.15 12.63 -23.60
N ILE A 113 13.97 13.28 -22.45
CA ILE A 113 14.41 12.73 -21.15
C ILE A 113 13.59 11.45 -20.85
N PRO A 114 14.25 10.32 -20.54
CA PRO A 114 13.57 9.09 -20.15
C PRO A 114 12.66 9.28 -18.93
N GLU A 115 11.48 8.65 -18.95
CA GLU A 115 10.45 8.82 -17.90
C GLU A 115 10.93 8.38 -16.51
N ASN A 116 11.80 7.37 -16.43
CA ASN A 116 12.37 6.86 -15.18
C ASN A 116 13.30 7.87 -14.47
N LEU A 117 13.73 8.93 -15.17
CA LEU A 117 14.53 10.00 -14.57
C LEU A 117 13.65 11.14 -14.05
N ILE A 118 12.35 11.14 -14.37
CA ILE A 118 11.40 12.16 -13.95
C ILE A 118 10.80 11.74 -12.61
N TRP A 119 11.27 12.35 -11.53
CA TRP A 119 10.79 12.02 -10.18
C TRP A 119 9.59 12.86 -9.74
N GLU A 120 9.08 13.74 -10.59
CA GLU A 120 7.91 14.56 -10.28
C GLU A 120 6.66 13.70 -10.08
N LEU A 121 5.94 13.95 -8.98
CA LEU A 121 4.65 13.32 -8.75
C LEU A 121 3.66 13.89 -9.75
N LYS A 122 3.11 13.06 -10.64
CA LYS A 122 1.96 13.47 -11.45
C LYS A 122 0.84 13.87 -10.49
N PRO A 123 0.21 15.05 -10.66
CA PRO A 123 -0.89 15.44 -9.80
C PRO A 123 -1.97 14.36 -9.88
N HIS A 124 -2.41 13.88 -8.72
CA HIS A 124 -3.53 12.94 -8.60
C HIS A 124 -4.81 13.68 -9.01
N GLY A 125 -5.10 13.71 -10.31
CA GLY A 125 -6.23 14.47 -10.85
C GLY A 125 -6.32 14.62 -12.37
N SER A 126 -5.39 14.06 -13.16
CA SER A 126 -5.48 14.11 -14.62
C SER A 126 -5.46 12.71 -15.24
N GLY A 127 -6.63 12.07 -15.25
CA GLY A 127 -7.04 11.06 -16.24
C GLY A 127 -6.90 9.59 -15.84
N GLU A 128 -7.97 9.00 -15.29
CA GLU A 128 -8.78 7.94 -15.94
C GLU A 128 -9.92 7.52 -15.00
N ASN A 129 -11.14 7.42 -15.53
CA ASN A 129 -12.31 6.93 -14.80
C ASN A 129 -12.04 5.50 -14.30
N ASP A 130 -11.94 5.30 -12.99
CA ASP A 130 -12.00 3.96 -12.38
C ASP A 130 -13.47 3.49 -12.36
N PRO A 131 -13.91 2.52 -13.19
CA PRO A 131 -15.26 1.98 -13.12
C PRO A 131 -15.21 0.75 -12.22
N LYS A 132 -14.97 0.94 -10.91
CA LYS A 132 -15.07 -0.16 -9.94
C LYS A 132 -15.63 0.30 -8.61
N HIS A 133 -16.88 0.77 -8.64
CA HIS A 133 -17.84 0.53 -7.56
C HIS A 133 -19.26 0.64 -8.13
N GLN A 134 -19.77 -0.50 -8.60
CA GLN A 134 -21.20 -0.76 -8.74
C GLN A 134 -21.49 -2.13 -8.14
#